data_AF-A0AAJ6EZS8-F1
#
_entry.id   AF-A0AAJ6EZS8-F1
#
_cell.length_a   1.000
_cell.length_b   1.000
_cell.length_c   1.000
_cell.angle_alpha   90.00
_cell.angle_beta   90.00
_cell.angle_gamma   90.00
#
_symmetry.space_group_name_H-M   'P 1'
#
loop_
_entity.id
_entity.type
_entity.pdbx_description
1 polymer ?
#
loop_
_entity_poly.entity_id
_entity_poly.type
_entity_poly.pdbx_seq_one_letter_code
_entity_poly.pdbx_strand_id
1 'polypeptide(L)' 'MCFVKDLFWDEEECVMQLHPPHSQYVNNSRYCLHLWKPTYRDIPMPPPSFVGIVGLGPSDSATLFAQMTATS' A
#
# COMPACT_ATOMS: atom_id res chain seq x y z
N MET A 1 -7.54 -0.64 0.09
CA MET A 1 -7.06 -1.63 1.07
C MET A 1 -6.94 -0.93 2.43
N CYS A 2 -8.06 -0.52 3.02
CA CYS A 2 -8.05 0.32 4.24
C CYS A 2 -8.97 -0.29 5.30
N PHE A 3 -10.24 -0.55 4.96
CA PHE A 3 -11.23 -1.06 5.91
C PHE A 3 -10.74 -2.21 6.81
N VAL A 4 -10.19 -3.29 6.23
CA VAL A 4 -9.73 -4.45 7.04
C VAL A 4 -8.53 -4.08 7.93
N LYS A 5 -7.62 -3.19 7.49
CA LYS A 5 -6.53 -2.70 8.34
C LYS A 5 -7.11 -1.92 9.51
N ASP A 6 -8.04 -1.01 9.23
CA ASP A 6 -8.60 -0.06 10.21
C ASP A 6 -9.41 -0.76 11.32
N LEU A 7 -9.84 -2.01 11.09
CA LEU A 7 -10.49 -2.84 12.12
C LEU A 7 -9.51 -3.37 13.20
N PHE A 8 -8.22 -3.49 12.89
CA PHE A 8 -7.26 -4.19 13.74
C PHE A 8 -6.01 -3.38 14.08
N TRP A 9 -5.77 -2.25 13.42
CA TRP A 9 -4.55 -1.44 13.54
C TRP A 9 -4.90 0.04 13.59
N ASP A 10 -4.10 0.83 14.29
CA ASP A 10 -4.27 2.28 14.32
C ASP A 10 -3.98 2.92 12.94
N GLU A 11 -4.51 4.12 12.71
CA GLU A 11 -4.41 4.84 11.43
C GLU A 11 -2.96 5.03 11.00
N GLU A 12 -2.11 5.47 11.93
CA GLU A 12 -0.68 5.77 11.75
C GLU A 12 0.23 4.52 11.85
N GLU A 13 -0.34 3.33 12.10
CA GLU A 13 0.47 2.12 12.16
C GLU A 13 0.83 1.60 10.77
N CYS A 14 2.14 1.53 10.52
CA CYS A 14 2.67 0.82 9.37
C CYS A 14 2.57 -0.69 9.56
N VAL A 15 1.89 -1.36 8.63
CA VAL A 15 1.81 -2.82 8.51
C VAL A 15 2.10 -3.23 7.07
N MET A 16 2.65 -4.42 6.89
CA MET A 16 2.98 -4.95 5.56
C MET A 16 2.17 -6.21 5.24
N GLN A 17 1.78 -6.33 3.97
CA GLN A 17 1.31 -7.58 3.39
C GLN A 17 2.47 -8.22 2.63
N LEU A 18 2.88 -9.41 3.05
CA LEU A 18 3.97 -10.15 2.43
C LEU A 18 3.43 -11.30 1.58
N HIS A 19 4.01 -11.45 0.39
CA HIS A 19 3.81 -12.60 -0.49
C HIS A 19 5.08 -13.48 -0.43
N PRO A 20 5.18 -14.43 0.51
CA PRO A 20 6.34 -15.30 0.59
C PRO A 20 6.44 -16.19 -0.66
N PRO A 21 7.62 -16.79 -0.93
CA PRO A 21 7.77 -17.75 -2.01
C PRO A 21 6.69 -18.85 -1.94
N HIS A 22 6.20 -19.31 -3.09
CA HIS A 22 5.13 -20.30 -3.15
C HIS A 22 5.44 -21.58 -2.35
N SER A 23 6.71 -22.00 -2.31
CA SER A 23 7.17 -23.16 -1.52
C SER A 23 7.04 -22.98 0.01
N GLN A 24 6.87 -21.75 0.49
CA GLN A 24 6.72 -21.38 1.90
C GLN A 24 5.34 -20.77 2.20
N TYR A 25 4.50 -20.59 1.17
CA TYR A 25 3.20 -19.97 1.32
C TYR A 25 2.19 -20.96 1.88
N VAL A 26 1.82 -20.78 3.15
CA VAL A 26 0.77 -21.56 3.82
C VAL A 26 -0.49 -20.71 3.92
N ASN A 27 -1.54 -21.09 3.20
CA ASN A 27 -2.83 -20.42 3.25
C ASN A 27 -3.96 -21.41 3.56
N ASN A 28 -4.41 -21.39 4.82
CA ASN A 28 -5.48 -22.26 5.32
C ASN A 28 -6.89 -21.71 5.05
N SER A 29 -7.03 -20.48 4.54
CA SER A 29 -8.32 -19.85 4.28
C SER A 29 -8.26 -18.93 3.06
N ARG A 30 -9.04 -19.26 2.02
CA ARG A 30 -9.01 -18.61 0.70
C ARG A 30 -9.00 -17.07 0.73
N TYR A 31 -9.66 -16.46 1.71
CA TYR A 31 -9.81 -15.01 1.80
C TYR A 31 -9.06 -14.38 2.98
N CYS A 32 -8.07 -15.09 3.53
CA CYS A 32 -7.25 -14.55 4.62
C CYS A 32 -6.31 -13.46 4.10
N LEU A 33 -6.36 -12.28 4.73
CA LEU A 33 -5.40 -11.21 4.53
C LEU A 33 -4.34 -11.27 5.63
N HIS A 34 -3.10 -11.57 5.24
CA HIS A 34 -1.98 -11.61 6.17
C HIS A 34 -1.31 -10.24 6.27
N LEU A 35 -1.61 -9.51 7.33
CA LEU A 35 -0.95 -8.26 7.70
C LEU A 35 0.06 -8.53 8.83
N TRP A 36 1.25 -7.93 8.74
CA TRP A 36 2.32 -8.14 9.71
C TRP A 36 2.96 -6.82 10.12
N LYS A 37 3.27 -6.70 11.42
CA LYS A 37 4.08 -5.60 11.98
C LYS A 37 5.18 -6.20 12.89
N PRO A 38 6.47 -6.02 12.55
CA PRO A 38 7.57 -6.43 13.43
C PRO A 38 7.57 -5.58 14.72
N THR A 39 7.88 -6.21 15.86
CA THR A 39 7.86 -5.53 17.17
C THR A 39 9.21 -4.95 17.60
N TYR A 40 10.28 -5.32 16.90
CA TYR A 40 11.67 -4.99 17.27
C TYR A 40 12.43 -4.25 16.17
N ARG A 41 11.76 -3.93 15.05
CA ARG A 41 12.32 -3.18 13.92
C ARG A 41 11.20 -2.39 13.23
N ASP A 42 11.58 -1.30 12.58
CA ASP A 42 10.67 -0.55 11.72
C ASP A 42 10.54 -1.23 10.36
N ILE A 43 9.37 -1.06 9.74
CA ILE A 43 9.14 -1.48 8.36
C ILE A 43 9.82 -0.45 7.45
N PRO A 44 10.68 -0.88 6.51
CA PRO A 44 11.29 0.04 5.56
C PRO A 44 10.21 0.58 4.62
N MET A 45 9.98 1.89 4.67
CA MET A 45 9.06 2.57 3.78
C MET A 45 9.78 3.01 2.51
N PRO A 46 9.16 2.89 1.33
CA PRO A 46 9.72 3.46 0.12
C PRO A 46 9.77 5.00 0.24
N PRO A 47 10.68 5.66 -0.50
CA PRO A 47 10.61 7.10 -0.68
C PRO A 47 9.21 7.50 -1.17
N PRO A 48 8.60 8.60 -0.68
CA PRO A 48 7.24 8.99 -1.08
C PRO A 48 7.06 9.12 -2.60
N SER A 49 8.09 9.58 -3.31
CA SER A 49 8.09 9.71 -4.77
C SER A 49 7.92 8.38 -5.52
N PHE A 50 8.18 7.24 -4.89
CA PHE A 50 7.95 5.91 -5.47
C PHE A 50 6.53 5.41 -5.23
N VAL A 51 5.77 6.08 -4.36
CA VAL A 51 4.36 5.82 -4.09
C VAL A 51 3.50 6.79 -4.91
N GLY A 52 3.87 8.07 -4.96
CA GLY A 52 3.17 9.10 -5.71
C GLY A 52 3.73 10.51 -5.49
N ILE A 53 3.12 11.49 -6.15
CA ILE A 53 3.47 12.91 -5.97
C ILE A 53 2.72 13.44 -4.74
N VAL A 54 3.46 13.95 -3.76
CA VAL A 54 2.89 14.51 -2.52
C VAL A 54 1.94 15.67 -2.86
N GLY A 55 0.73 15.61 -2.33
CA GLY A 55 -0.30 16.63 -2.55
C GLY A 55 -1.09 16.48 -3.86
N LEU A 56 -0.78 15.51 -4.71
CA LEU A 56 -1.54 15.24 -5.92
C LEU A 56 -2.62 14.19 -5.66
N GLY A 57 -3.87 14.62 -5.64
CA GLY A 57 -5.00 13.72 -5.48
C GLY A 57 -5.25 12.85 -6.72
N PRO A 58 -6.05 11.76 -6.61
CA PRO A 58 -6.41 10.93 -7.75
C PRO A 58 -7.11 11.71 -8.87
N SER A 59 -8.00 12.64 -8.51
CA SER A 59 -8.74 13.48 -9.47
C SER A 59 -7.83 14.49 -10.18
N ASP A 60 -6.87 15.06 -9.43
CA ASP A 60 -5.91 16.03 -9.96
C ASP A 60 -4.90 15.35 -10.90
N SER A 61 -4.49 14.12 -10.56
CA SER A 61 -3.62 13.30 -11.40
C SER A 61 -4.22 13.02 -12.77
N ALA A 62 -5.51 12.67 -12.82
CA ALA A 62 -6.23 12.42 -14.06
C ALA A 62 -6.32 13.69 -14.94
N THR A 63 -6.59 14.83 -14.30
CA THR A 63 -6.68 16.13 -14.98
C THR A 63 -5.33 16.55 -15.56
N LEU A 64 -4.25 16.43 -14.79
CA LEU A 64 -2.90 16.75 -15.24
C LEU A 64 -2.48 15.88 -16.44
N PHE A 65 -2.74 14.58 -16.37
CA PHE A 65 -2.44 13.66 -17.48
C PHE A 65 -3.20 14.05 -18.75
N ALA A 66 -4.50 14.36 -18.66
CA ALA A 66 -5.29 14.80 -19.79
C ALA A 66 -4.75 16.10 -20.42
N GLN A 67 -4.33 17.06 -19.60
CA GLN A 67 -3.72 18.32 -20.06
C GLN A 67 -2.39 18.09 -20.80
N MET A 68 -1.52 17.20 -20.28
CA MET A 68 -0.24 16.85 -20.91
C MET A 68 -0.45 16.16 -22.27
N THR A 69 -1.48 15.32 -22.38
CA THR A 69 -1.82 14.66 -23.66
C THR A 69 -2.44 15.59 -24.69
N ALA A 70 -3.14 16.66 -24.26
CA ALA A 70 -3.77 17.62 -25.17
C ALA A 70 -2.80 18.68 -25.73
N THR A 71 -1.62 18.81 -25.13
CA THR A 71 -0.57 19.76 -25.51
C THR A 71 0.60 19.11 -26.27
N SER A 72 0.53 17.80 -26.51
CA SER A 72 1.50 17.00 -27.28
C SER A 72 1.02 16.69 -28.69
#